data_AF-A0A3C1C7F6-F1
#
_entry.id   AF-A0A3C1C7F6-F1
#
_cell.length_a   1.000
_cell.length_b   1.000
_cell.length_c   1.000
_cell.angle_alpha   90.00
_cell.angle_beta   90.00
_cell.angle_gamma   90.00
#
_symmetry.space_group_name_H-M   'P 1'
#
loop_
_entity.id
_entity.type
_entity.pdbx_description
1 polymer ?
#
loop_
_entity_poly.entity_id
_entity_poly.type
_entity_poly.pdbx_seq_one_letter_code
_entity_poly.pdbx_strand_id
1 'polypeptide(L)'
;GIHTLILQIMLNTPKYTWGIQDIAKARALRVLVNELEDPDFAVILQPRGGLDYFSSNLERARAQLASVTMLMDDIEPDNPASPQIIHVVSYSEGVRLADPEVVEESVRITRYALTEYRRLKKKGDMPEYGKSEMVEARTQNLLKEARRMIKFIEATIPNAYSPIGFYSMLKSGVFPLPWLIACKDEFEAAVNQPVQFLHGGVHVVDREGKPLSVSQRLFGIAKNLEEMGFLPSISGYADSSRQVSGSGGGQKEHLGEEH
;
A
#
# COMPACT_ATOMS: atom_id res chain seq x y z
N GLY A 1 26.03 -7.88 -4.38
CA GLY A 1 24.63 -8.24 -4.65
C GLY A 1 24.00 -7.15 -5.47
N ILE A 2 22.68 -6.96 -5.41
CA ILE A 2 22.05 -5.70 -5.85
C ILE A 2 22.32 -4.65 -4.75
N HIS A 3 22.92 -3.52 -5.10
CA HIS A 3 23.28 -2.44 -4.16
C HIS A 3 22.34 -1.23 -4.27
N THR A 4 21.49 -1.19 -5.29
CA THR A 4 20.55 -0.10 -5.51
C THR A 4 19.25 -0.65 -6.07
N LEU A 5 18.15 -0.32 -5.41
CA LEU A 5 16.80 -0.63 -5.85
C LEU A 5 16.13 0.64 -6.38
N ILE A 6 15.68 0.60 -7.64
CA ILE A 6 14.76 1.59 -8.16
C ILE A 6 13.35 1.19 -7.75
N LEU A 7 12.81 1.85 -6.73
CA LEU A 7 11.45 1.62 -6.23
C LEU A 7 10.46 2.29 -7.18
N GLN A 8 10.04 1.55 -8.20
CA GLN A 8 9.03 2.02 -9.13
C GLN A 8 7.62 1.91 -8.53
N ILE A 9 6.90 3.03 -8.45
CA ILE A 9 5.52 3.07 -7.92
C ILE A 9 4.57 3.61 -8.99
N MET A 10 3.52 2.84 -9.30
CA MET A 10 2.46 3.30 -10.20
C MET A 10 1.32 3.97 -9.42
N LEU A 11 0.99 5.20 -9.81
CA LEU A 11 -0.18 5.94 -9.34
C LEU A 11 -1.34 5.75 -10.32
N ASN A 12 -2.57 5.94 -9.87
CA ASN A 12 -3.78 5.71 -10.63
C ASN A 12 -3.80 4.29 -11.23
N THR A 13 -3.50 3.30 -10.38
CA THR A 13 -3.54 1.88 -10.74
C THR A 13 -4.30 1.13 -9.65
N PRO A 14 -5.59 0.82 -9.86
CA PRO A 14 -6.37 1.04 -11.10
C PRO A 14 -6.70 2.53 -11.40
N LYS A 15 -7.00 2.88 -12.65
CA LYS A 15 -7.23 4.28 -13.09
C LYS A 15 -8.28 5.11 -12.35
N TYR A 16 -9.14 4.46 -11.56
CA TYR A 16 -10.22 5.08 -10.81
C TYR A 16 -9.85 5.45 -9.37
N THR A 17 -8.63 5.12 -8.92
CA THR A 17 -8.19 5.47 -7.57
C THR A 17 -8.06 6.97 -7.39
N TRP A 18 -8.46 7.44 -6.21
CA TRP A 18 -8.29 8.84 -5.82
C TRP A 18 -6.83 9.12 -5.46
N GLY A 19 -6.36 10.34 -5.72
CA GLY A 19 -4.99 10.75 -5.42
C GLY A 19 -4.59 10.53 -3.96
N ILE A 20 -5.50 10.74 -3.01
CA ILE A 20 -5.27 10.47 -1.58
C ILE A 20 -4.86 9.01 -1.34
N GLN A 21 -5.54 8.06 -1.99
CA GLN A 21 -5.28 6.63 -1.82
C GLN A 21 -3.94 6.25 -2.44
N ASP A 22 -3.61 6.80 -3.61
CA ASP A 22 -2.34 6.53 -4.28
C ASP A 22 -1.13 7.13 -3.55
N ILE A 23 -1.24 8.38 -3.07
CA ILE A 23 -0.18 9.02 -2.27
C ILE A 23 0.04 8.18 -1.00
N ALA A 24 -1.03 7.81 -0.30
CA ALA A 24 -0.90 7.03 0.92
C ALA A 24 -0.29 5.63 0.69
N LYS A 25 -0.68 4.95 -0.40
CA LYS A 25 -0.09 3.68 -0.84
C LYS A 25 1.40 3.84 -1.16
N ALA A 26 1.76 4.88 -1.90
CA ALA A 26 3.14 5.14 -2.29
C ALA A 26 4.02 5.43 -1.05
N ARG A 27 3.52 6.23 -0.09
CA ARG A 27 4.21 6.51 1.18
C ARG A 27 4.39 5.27 2.02
N ALA A 28 3.33 4.48 2.19
CA ALA A 28 3.40 3.25 2.98
C ALA A 28 4.44 2.30 2.39
N LEU A 29 4.46 2.13 1.07
CA LEU A 29 5.45 1.31 0.38
C LEU A 29 6.87 1.87 0.53
N ARG A 30 7.06 3.19 0.34
CA ARG A 30 8.36 3.85 0.52
C ARG A 30 8.89 3.64 1.94
N VAL A 31 8.07 3.87 2.98
CA VAL A 31 8.47 3.65 4.38
C VAL A 31 8.91 2.20 4.61
N LEU A 32 8.13 1.21 4.17
CA LEU A 32 8.47 -0.20 4.37
C LEU A 32 9.75 -0.61 3.66
N VAL A 33 9.97 -0.15 2.43
CA VAL A 33 11.15 -0.53 1.65
C VAL A 33 12.40 0.19 2.14
N ASN A 34 12.27 1.41 2.68
CA ASN A 34 13.41 2.15 3.26
C ASN A 34 13.97 1.50 4.52
N GLU A 35 13.16 0.70 5.23
CA GLU A 35 13.65 -0.08 6.38
C GLU A 35 14.73 -1.10 5.97
N LEU A 36 14.85 -1.39 4.68
CA LEU A 36 15.89 -2.25 4.11
C LEU A 36 17.18 -1.49 3.75
N GLU A 37 17.19 -0.15 3.79
CA GLU A 37 18.39 0.64 3.49
C GLU A 37 19.48 0.46 4.55
N ASP A 38 20.70 0.29 4.08
CA ASP A 38 21.92 0.21 4.90
C ASP A 38 23.09 0.85 4.12
N PRO A 39 24.33 0.90 4.66
CA PRO A 39 25.46 1.48 3.93
C PRO A 39 25.77 0.85 2.57
N ASP A 40 25.34 -0.38 2.32
CA ASP A 40 25.58 -1.16 1.10
C ASP A 40 24.35 -1.29 0.19
N PHE A 41 23.17 -0.84 0.62
CA PHE A 41 21.92 -0.90 -0.12
C PHE A 41 21.09 0.40 -0.06
N ALA A 42 20.86 1.00 -1.23
CA ALA A 42 20.09 2.24 -1.37
C ALA A 42 18.78 2.05 -2.15
N VAL A 43 17.75 2.81 -1.80
CA VAL A 43 16.44 2.79 -2.46
C VAL A 43 16.14 4.17 -3.07
N ILE A 44 15.96 4.19 -4.39
CA ILE A 44 15.67 5.41 -5.16
C ILE A 44 14.21 5.37 -5.62
N LEU A 45 13.42 6.38 -5.26
CA LEU A 45 12.01 6.47 -5.64
C LEU A 45 11.87 6.86 -7.13
N GLN A 46 11.08 6.08 -7.88
CA GLN A 46 10.73 6.35 -9.27
C GLN A 46 9.21 6.18 -9.49
N PRO A 47 8.37 7.19 -9.22
CA PRO A 47 6.95 7.07 -9.48
C PRO A 47 6.64 7.28 -10.98
N ARG A 48 5.46 6.79 -11.39
CA ARG A 48 4.89 6.99 -12.73
C ARG A 48 3.36 6.89 -12.71
N GLY A 49 2.75 7.36 -13.79
CA GLY A 49 1.35 7.07 -14.08
C GLY A 49 1.12 5.59 -14.42
N GLY A 50 -0.04 5.07 -14.04
CA GLY A 50 -0.52 3.75 -14.38
C GLY A 50 -0.71 3.57 -15.88
N LEU A 51 -0.51 2.34 -16.37
CA LEU A 51 -0.67 2.00 -17.79
C LEU A 51 -2.11 2.24 -18.28
N ASP A 52 -3.10 1.88 -17.45
CA ASP A 52 -4.52 2.02 -17.77
C ASP A 52 -5.08 3.43 -17.50
N TYR A 53 -4.28 4.34 -16.94
CA TYR A 53 -4.73 5.67 -16.51
C TYR A 53 -5.03 6.60 -17.69
N PHE A 54 -4.21 6.59 -18.73
CA PHE A 54 -4.25 7.58 -19.81
C PHE A 54 -5.45 7.36 -20.74
N SER A 55 -6.19 8.45 -20.99
CA SER A 55 -7.34 8.48 -21.89
C SER A 55 -6.92 8.30 -23.34
N SER A 56 -7.79 7.71 -24.16
CA SER A 56 -7.63 7.73 -25.61
C SER A 56 -7.83 9.12 -26.23
N ASN A 57 -8.40 10.07 -25.47
CA ASN A 57 -8.45 11.48 -25.84
C ASN A 57 -7.14 12.17 -25.41
N LEU A 58 -6.33 12.61 -26.38
CA LEU A 58 -4.98 13.13 -26.11
C LEU A 58 -4.98 14.40 -25.24
N GLU A 59 -5.96 15.30 -25.38
CA GLU A 59 -6.07 16.49 -24.52
C GLU A 59 -6.29 16.09 -23.06
N ARG A 60 -7.18 15.13 -22.83
CA ARG A 60 -7.38 14.56 -21.49
C ARG A 60 -6.11 13.86 -20.99
N ALA A 61 -5.42 13.11 -21.84
CA ALA A 61 -4.21 12.39 -21.47
C ALA A 61 -3.06 13.34 -21.08
N ARG A 62 -2.91 14.49 -21.75
CA ARG A 62 -1.97 15.56 -21.37
C ARG A 62 -2.31 16.15 -20.00
N ALA A 63 -3.59 16.45 -19.76
CA ALA A 63 -4.05 16.93 -18.46
C ALA A 63 -3.83 15.88 -17.35
N GLN A 64 -4.07 14.61 -17.65
CA GLN A 64 -3.79 13.49 -16.76
C GLN A 64 -2.29 13.37 -16.45
N LEU A 65 -1.42 13.52 -17.45
CA LEU A 65 0.04 13.50 -17.25
C LEU A 65 0.48 14.62 -16.30
N ALA A 66 -0.03 15.83 -16.47
CA ALA A 66 0.22 16.94 -15.55
C ALA A 66 -0.32 16.63 -14.14
N SER A 67 -1.55 16.15 -14.03
CA SER A 67 -2.19 15.83 -12.75
C SER A 67 -1.46 14.75 -11.97
N VAL A 68 -1.10 13.63 -12.61
CA VAL A 68 -0.36 12.56 -11.93
C VAL A 68 1.04 13.01 -11.56
N THR A 69 1.68 13.90 -12.34
CA THR A 69 2.98 14.50 -11.96
C THR A 69 2.89 15.26 -10.64
N MET A 70 1.79 16.00 -10.41
CA MET A 70 1.56 16.67 -9.12
C MET A 70 1.41 15.66 -7.98
N LEU A 71 0.68 14.55 -8.20
CA LEU A 71 0.55 13.48 -7.19
C LEU A 71 1.88 12.81 -6.86
N MET A 72 2.78 12.68 -7.84
CA MET A 72 4.13 12.14 -7.65
C MET A 72 4.99 13.04 -6.75
N ASP A 73 4.88 14.37 -6.92
CA ASP A 73 5.54 15.36 -6.06
C ASP A 73 5.06 15.28 -4.60
N ASP A 74 3.78 14.98 -4.42
CA ASP A 74 3.15 14.90 -3.10
C ASP A 74 3.44 13.59 -2.36
N ILE A 75 4.23 12.65 -2.91
CA ILE A 75 4.61 11.42 -2.20
C ILE A 75 5.50 11.75 -0.98
N GLU A 76 6.52 12.60 -1.14
CA GLU A 76 7.36 13.08 -0.03
C GLU A 76 7.37 14.63 -0.03
N PRO A 77 6.29 15.29 0.41
CA PRO A 77 6.03 16.71 0.15
C PRO A 77 7.01 17.65 0.87
N ASP A 78 7.69 17.15 1.90
CA ASP A 78 8.71 17.89 2.67
C ASP A 78 10.13 17.67 2.12
N ASN A 79 10.29 16.85 1.08
CA ASN A 79 11.58 16.58 0.45
C ASN A 79 11.65 17.22 -0.95
N PRO A 80 12.30 18.38 -1.13
CA PRO A 80 12.40 19.03 -2.44
C PRO A 80 13.23 18.24 -3.47
N ALA A 81 14.04 17.28 -3.02
CA ALA A 81 14.80 16.37 -3.87
C ALA A 81 14.00 15.11 -4.27
N SER A 82 12.78 14.95 -3.76
CA SER A 82 11.86 13.86 -4.11
C SER A 82 10.82 14.30 -5.14
N PRO A 83 10.33 13.40 -6.01
CA PRO A 83 10.95 12.10 -6.31
C PRO A 83 12.30 12.28 -7.00
N GLN A 84 13.25 11.39 -6.71
CA GLN A 84 14.60 11.44 -7.29
C GLN A 84 14.58 11.18 -8.81
N ILE A 85 13.66 10.32 -9.26
CA ILE A 85 13.44 10.01 -10.68
C ILE A 85 11.94 10.10 -10.93
N ILE A 86 11.50 10.63 -12.06
CA ILE A 86 10.13 10.45 -12.56
C ILE A 86 10.21 9.63 -13.84
N HIS A 87 9.53 8.50 -13.88
CA HIS A 87 9.34 7.77 -15.14
C HIS A 87 8.19 8.43 -15.90
N VAL A 88 8.55 9.17 -16.96
CA VAL A 88 7.59 9.88 -17.81
C VAL A 88 6.92 8.88 -18.74
N VAL A 89 5.63 8.61 -18.48
CA VAL A 89 4.79 7.86 -19.42
C VAL A 89 4.29 8.84 -20.48
N SER A 90 4.33 8.41 -21.74
CA SER A 90 3.84 9.24 -22.83
C SER A 90 2.33 9.43 -22.77
N TYR A 91 1.84 10.65 -23.01
CA TYR A 91 0.38 10.89 -23.03
C TYR A 91 -0.34 10.08 -24.13
N SER A 92 0.39 9.50 -25.09
CA SER A 92 -0.16 8.60 -26.11
C SER A 92 -0.38 7.16 -25.66
N GLU A 93 0.01 6.78 -24.43
CA GLU A 93 0.03 5.40 -23.92
C GLU A 93 -1.29 4.64 -24.17
N GLY A 94 -2.43 5.30 -23.99
CA GLY A 94 -3.76 4.72 -24.20
C GLY A 94 -4.18 4.57 -25.67
N VAL A 95 -3.33 4.92 -26.64
CA VAL A 95 -3.68 4.99 -28.07
C VAL A 95 -2.63 4.32 -28.95
N ARG A 96 -1.36 4.69 -28.79
CA ARG A 96 -0.27 4.28 -29.70
C ARG A 96 1.09 4.39 -29.03
N LEU A 97 2.06 3.66 -29.58
CA LEU A 97 3.46 3.82 -29.24
C LEU A 97 3.90 5.27 -29.48
N ALA A 98 4.70 5.77 -28.55
CA ALA A 98 5.23 7.11 -28.59
C ALA A 98 6.37 7.23 -29.62
N ASP A 99 6.29 8.26 -30.45
CA ASP A 99 7.40 8.72 -31.28
C ASP A 99 8.25 9.73 -30.48
N PRO A 100 9.43 10.13 -30.98
CA PRO A 100 10.30 11.07 -30.27
C PRO A 100 9.63 12.41 -29.91
N GLU A 101 8.72 12.92 -30.74
CA GLU A 101 8.03 14.21 -30.51
C GLU A 101 7.04 14.08 -29.34
N VAL A 102 6.28 12.98 -29.29
CA VAL A 102 5.39 12.64 -28.17
C VAL A 102 6.18 12.48 -26.87
N VAL A 103 7.34 11.83 -26.91
CA VAL A 103 8.21 11.68 -25.74
C VAL A 103 8.70 13.04 -25.26
N GLU A 104 9.20 13.87 -26.17
CA GLU A 104 9.67 15.22 -25.84
C GLU A 104 8.55 16.08 -25.22
N GLU A 105 7.37 16.10 -25.83
CA GLU A 105 6.23 16.84 -25.31
C GLU A 105 5.82 16.33 -23.92
N SER A 106 5.77 15.01 -23.72
CA SER A 106 5.45 14.41 -22.42
C SER A 106 6.44 14.84 -21.34
N VAL A 107 7.75 14.84 -21.66
CA VAL A 107 8.79 15.32 -20.74
C VAL A 107 8.62 16.81 -20.43
N ARG A 108 8.29 17.64 -21.42
CA ARG A 108 8.03 19.07 -21.21
C ARG A 108 6.83 19.30 -20.30
N ILE A 109 5.72 18.57 -20.51
CA ILE A 109 4.52 18.64 -19.67
C ILE A 109 4.88 18.26 -18.23
N THR A 110 5.54 17.13 -18.00
CA THR A 110 5.94 16.70 -16.66
C THR A 110 6.84 17.73 -15.97
N ARG A 111 7.88 18.22 -16.65
CA ARG A 111 8.79 19.21 -16.06
C ARG A 111 8.07 20.52 -15.71
N TYR A 112 7.22 21.00 -16.60
CA TYR A 112 6.46 22.22 -16.39
C TYR A 112 5.47 22.06 -15.24
N ALA A 113 4.67 20.97 -15.23
CA ALA A 113 3.71 20.69 -14.17
C ALA A 113 4.37 20.60 -12.80
N LEU A 114 5.50 19.88 -12.68
CA LEU A 114 6.27 19.78 -11.43
C LEU A 114 6.75 21.15 -10.94
N THR A 115 7.39 21.92 -11.84
CA THR A 115 7.94 23.25 -11.50
C THR A 115 6.84 24.20 -11.06
N GLU A 116 5.75 24.25 -11.82
CA GLU A 116 4.64 25.16 -11.59
C GLU A 116 3.86 24.78 -10.32
N TYR A 117 3.64 23.48 -10.09
CA TYR A 117 2.97 23.00 -8.88
C TYR A 117 3.74 23.39 -7.61
N ARG A 118 5.07 23.17 -7.59
CA ARG A 118 5.94 23.61 -6.48
C ARG A 118 5.92 25.12 -6.29
N ARG A 119 5.95 25.88 -7.39
CA ARG A 119 5.87 27.35 -7.36
C ARG A 119 4.56 27.84 -6.74
N LEU A 120 3.44 27.24 -7.13
CA LEU A 120 2.11 27.58 -6.60
C LEU A 120 1.97 27.20 -5.13
N LYS A 121 2.47 26.02 -4.71
CA LYS A 121 2.54 25.63 -3.28
C LYS A 121 3.32 26.66 -2.46
N LYS A 122 4.51 27.05 -2.92
CA LYS A 122 5.35 28.06 -2.25
C LYS A 122 4.67 29.44 -2.15
N LYS A 123 3.84 29.80 -3.14
CA LYS A 123 3.08 31.05 -3.15
C LYS A 123 1.83 31.00 -2.27
N GLY A 124 1.35 29.81 -1.89
CA GLY A 124 0.08 29.61 -1.20
C GLY A 124 -1.14 29.55 -2.12
N ASP A 125 -0.94 29.51 -3.44
CA ASP A 125 -2.02 29.45 -4.45
C ASP A 125 -2.49 28.01 -4.73
N MET A 126 -1.90 27.03 -4.04
CA MET A 126 -2.20 25.61 -4.23
C MET A 126 -2.24 24.89 -2.88
N PRO A 127 -3.28 24.09 -2.61
CA PRO A 127 -3.32 23.27 -1.40
C PRO A 127 -2.18 22.25 -1.35
N GLU A 128 -1.67 22.01 -0.15
CA GLU A 128 -0.70 20.94 0.11
C GLU A 128 -1.43 19.60 0.31
N TYR A 129 -1.95 19.01 -0.78
CA TYR A 129 -2.73 17.77 -0.71
C TYR A 129 -1.94 16.62 -0.08
N GLY A 130 -0.63 16.54 -0.36
CA GLY A 130 0.29 15.62 0.31
C GLY A 130 0.29 15.77 1.84
N LYS A 131 0.01 16.95 2.41
CA LYS A 131 0.01 17.15 3.87
C LYS A 131 -1.37 17.00 4.51
N SER A 132 -2.36 16.55 3.75
CA SER A 132 -3.70 16.34 4.30
C SER A 132 -3.73 15.22 5.34
N GLU A 133 -4.50 15.43 6.41
CA GLU A 133 -4.72 14.43 7.47
C GLU A 133 -5.29 13.12 6.91
N MET A 134 -6.05 13.19 5.82
CA MET A 134 -6.60 12.01 5.13
C MET A 134 -5.49 11.13 4.53
N VAL A 135 -4.47 11.73 3.92
CA VAL A 135 -3.32 10.98 3.38
C VAL A 135 -2.53 10.35 4.52
N GLU A 136 -2.28 11.10 5.60
CA GLU A 136 -1.52 10.60 6.73
C GLU A 136 -2.23 9.44 7.43
N ALA A 137 -3.51 9.61 7.79
CA ALA A 137 -4.32 8.58 8.42
C ALA A 137 -4.40 7.31 7.55
N ARG A 138 -4.55 7.47 6.22
CA ARG A 138 -4.56 6.32 5.30
C ARG A 138 -3.20 5.65 5.20
N THR A 139 -2.11 6.41 5.19
CA THR A 139 -0.73 5.89 5.18
C THR A 139 -0.48 5.02 6.41
N GLN A 140 -0.81 5.53 7.60
CA GLN A 140 -0.63 4.81 8.87
C GLN A 140 -1.49 3.54 8.94
N ASN A 141 -2.72 3.59 8.44
CA ASN A 141 -3.58 2.41 8.34
C ASN A 141 -2.94 1.33 7.45
N LEU A 142 -2.50 1.70 6.23
CA LEU A 142 -1.85 0.78 5.30
C LEU A 142 -0.56 0.18 5.87
N LEU A 143 0.28 0.98 6.50
CA LEU A 143 1.51 0.51 7.18
C LEU A 143 1.20 -0.51 8.27
N LYS A 144 0.22 -0.21 9.13
CA LYS A 144 -0.19 -1.11 10.20
C LYS A 144 -0.70 -2.44 9.65
N GLU A 145 -1.52 -2.43 8.61
CA GLU A 145 -2.03 -3.65 7.98
C GLU A 145 -0.93 -4.44 7.29
N ALA A 146 -0.06 -3.79 6.52
CA ALA A 146 1.05 -4.41 5.82
C ALA A 146 2.02 -5.09 6.80
N ARG A 147 2.44 -4.41 7.87
CA ARG A 147 3.33 -5.00 8.89
C ARG A 147 2.72 -6.21 9.59
N ARG A 148 1.42 -6.18 9.90
CA ARG A 148 0.72 -7.33 10.49
C ARG A 148 0.69 -8.51 9.52
N MET A 149 0.46 -8.25 8.23
CA MET A 149 0.49 -9.26 7.19
C MET A 149 1.88 -9.88 7.02
N ILE A 150 2.92 -9.04 6.88
CA ILE A 150 4.32 -9.49 6.72
C ILE A 150 4.73 -10.36 7.91
N LYS A 151 4.55 -9.86 9.14
CA LYS A 151 4.90 -10.61 10.36
C LYS A 151 4.19 -11.96 10.44
N PHE A 152 2.91 -12.02 10.08
CA PHE A 152 2.15 -13.27 10.07
C PHE A 152 2.72 -14.26 9.05
N ILE A 153 3.03 -13.80 7.84
CA ILE A 153 3.57 -14.64 6.77
C ILE A 153 4.93 -15.19 7.16
N GLU A 154 5.85 -14.34 7.64
CA GLU A 154 7.19 -14.75 8.06
C GLU A 154 7.17 -15.75 9.23
N ALA A 155 6.20 -15.61 10.15
CA ALA A 155 6.04 -16.53 11.28
C ALA A 155 5.39 -17.88 10.92
N THR A 156 4.71 -17.96 9.77
CA THR A 156 3.88 -19.11 9.38
C THR A 156 4.47 -19.90 8.21
N ILE A 157 5.09 -19.23 7.24
CA ILE A 157 5.66 -19.85 6.04
C ILE A 157 7.19 -19.95 6.22
N PRO A 158 7.75 -21.15 6.45
CA PRO A 158 9.20 -21.34 6.52
C PRO A 158 9.87 -20.90 5.22
N ASN A 159 10.98 -20.18 5.32
CA ASN A 159 11.68 -19.61 4.16
C ASN A 159 10.72 -18.82 3.25
N ALA A 160 9.93 -17.92 3.83
CA ALA A 160 8.87 -17.16 3.16
C ALA A 160 9.28 -16.55 1.80
N TYR A 161 10.53 -16.09 1.69
CA TYR A 161 11.07 -15.44 0.47
C TYR A 161 11.73 -16.41 -0.53
N SER A 162 11.50 -17.72 -0.40
CA SER A 162 11.93 -18.74 -1.36
C SER A 162 10.86 -18.97 -2.44
N PRO A 163 11.17 -19.68 -3.56
CA PRO A 163 10.17 -20.02 -4.55
C PRO A 163 8.94 -20.74 -3.96
N ILE A 164 9.15 -21.67 -3.03
CA ILE A 164 8.05 -22.37 -2.36
C ILE A 164 7.29 -21.44 -1.40
N GLY A 165 7.99 -20.52 -0.74
CA GLY A 165 7.34 -19.52 0.13
C GLY A 165 6.44 -18.58 -0.66
N PHE A 166 6.91 -18.04 -1.79
CA PHE A 166 6.09 -17.21 -2.68
C PHE A 166 4.92 -17.99 -3.29
N TYR A 167 5.15 -19.25 -3.68
CA TYR A 167 4.08 -20.14 -4.10
C TYR A 167 3.01 -20.29 -3.02
N SER A 168 3.41 -20.56 -1.78
CA SER A 168 2.50 -20.70 -0.65
C SER A 168 1.71 -19.43 -0.38
N MET A 169 2.34 -18.24 -0.41
CA MET A 169 1.64 -16.96 -0.27
C MET A 169 0.56 -16.78 -1.33
N LEU A 170 0.87 -17.10 -2.59
CA LEU A 170 -0.06 -16.97 -3.69
C LEU A 170 -1.21 -17.97 -3.57
N LYS A 171 -0.88 -19.25 -3.34
CA LYS A 171 -1.82 -20.36 -3.19
C LYS A 171 -2.77 -20.18 -2.00
N SER A 172 -2.30 -19.59 -0.90
CA SER A 172 -3.12 -19.35 0.28
C SER A 172 -3.94 -18.06 0.23
N GLY A 173 -3.80 -17.24 -0.83
CA GLY A 173 -4.55 -16.01 -1.01
C GLY A 173 -4.02 -14.81 -0.21
N VAL A 174 -2.72 -14.75 0.09
CA VAL A 174 -2.11 -13.53 0.67
C VAL A 174 -2.36 -12.31 -0.22
N PHE A 175 -2.19 -12.50 -1.53
CA PHE A 175 -2.41 -11.48 -2.55
C PHE A 175 -3.80 -11.66 -3.17
N PRO A 176 -4.70 -10.68 -3.05
CA PRO A 176 -5.98 -10.71 -3.76
C PRO A 176 -5.71 -10.40 -5.23
N LEU A 177 -5.97 -11.36 -6.12
CA LEU A 177 -5.70 -11.28 -7.54
C LEU A 177 -6.94 -11.66 -8.38
N PRO A 178 -8.04 -10.90 -8.27
CA PRO A 178 -9.31 -11.21 -8.92
C PRO A 178 -9.25 -11.19 -10.46
N TRP A 179 -8.19 -10.60 -11.03
CA TRP A 179 -7.96 -10.52 -12.48
C TRP A 179 -6.81 -11.42 -12.96
N LEU A 180 -6.30 -12.34 -12.13
CA LEU A 180 -5.29 -13.29 -12.57
C LEU A 180 -5.84 -14.13 -13.73
N ILE A 181 -5.15 -14.16 -14.88
CA ILE A 181 -5.65 -14.84 -16.09
C ILE A 181 -5.12 -16.28 -16.24
N ALA A 182 -3.93 -16.57 -15.73
CA ALA A 182 -3.28 -17.87 -15.83
C ALA A 182 -3.32 -18.61 -14.48
N CYS A 183 -3.38 -19.95 -14.51
CA CYS A 183 -3.36 -20.79 -13.31
C CYS A 183 -4.47 -20.46 -12.29
N LYS A 184 -5.66 -20.04 -12.75
CA LYS A 184 -6.77 -19.65 -11.87
C LYS A 184 -7.19 -20.77 -10.92
N ASP A 185 -7.29 -21.98 -11.43
CA ASP A 185 -7.69 -23.17 -10.65
C ASP A 185 -6.63 -23.51 -9.60
N GLU A 186 -5.36 -23.26 -9.91
CA GLU A 186 -4.28 -23.44 -8.95
C GLU A 186 -4.33 -22.37 -7.85
N PHE A 187 -4.63 -21.12 -8.18
CA PHE A 187 -4.60 -20.00 -7.23
C PHE A 187 -6.00 -19.52 -6.84
N GLU A 188 -6.94 -20.45 -6.66
CA GLU A 188 -8.35 -20.15 -6.40
C GLU A 188 -8.55 -19.20 -5.20
N ALA A 189 -7.80 -19.38 -4.11
CA ALA A 189 -7.89 -18.53 -2.93
C ALA A 189 -7.43 -17.08 -3.18
N ALA A 190 -6.54 -16.83 -4.16
CA ALA A 190 -6.17 -15.49 -4.59
C ALA A 190 -7.22 -14.88 -5.53
N VAL A 191 -7.78 -15.69 -6.43
CA VAL A 191 -8.73 -15.26 -7.46
C VAL A 191 -10.12 -14.96 -6.89
N ASN A 192 -10.60 -15.79 -5.98
CA ASN A 192 -11.98 -15.72 -5.48
C ASN A 192 -12.18 -14.71 -4.34
N GLN A 193 -11.22 -13.81 -4.12
CA GLN A 193 -11.36 -12.70 -3.17
C GLN A 193 -12.14 -11.55 -3.82
N PRO A 194 -13.37 -11.26 -3.37
CA PRO A 194 -14.14 -10.16 -3.93
C PRO A 194 -13.49 -8.83 -3.55
N VAL A 195 -13.33 -7.95 -4.54
CA VAL A 195 -12.81 -6.60 -4.36
C VAL A 195 -13.82 -5.56 -4.84
N GLN A 196 -13.87 -4.41 -4.18
CA GLN A 196 -14.71 -3.28 -4.58
C GLN A 196 -13.97 -1.95 -4.50
N PHE A 197 -14.42 -1.01 -5.32
CA PHE A 197 -14.01 0.39 -5.25
C PHE A 197 -14.86 1.11 -4.20
N LEU A 198 -14.23 1.50 -3.09
CA LEU A 198 -14.91 2.17 -1.97
C LEU A 198 -14.06 3.38 -1.55
N HIS A 199 -14.69 4.54 -1.44
CA HIS A 199 -14.03 5.81 -1.05
C HIS A 199 -12.73 6.10 -1.83
N GLY A 200 -12.77 5.83 -3.14
CA GLY A 200 -11.65 6.05 -4.04
C GLY A 200 -10.51 5.04 -3.95
N GLY A 201 -10.59 4.03 -3.07
CA GLY A 201 -9.61 2.95 -2.91
C GLY A 201 -10.17 1.60 -3.34
N VAL A 202 -9.30 0.60 -3.40
CA VAL A 202 -9.68 -0.81 -3.65
C VAL A 202 -9.60 -1.58 -2.34
N HIS A 203 -10.67 -2.30 -2.02
CA HIS A 203 -10.79 -3.06 -0.77
C HIS A 203 -11.23 -4.49 -1.06
N VAL A 204 -10.66 -5.47 -0.35
CA VAL A 204 -11.25 -6.81 -0.25
C VAL A 204 -12.49 -6.70 0.64
N VAL A 205 -13.60 -7.28 0.22
CA VAL A 205 -14.89 -7.16 0.91
C VAL A 205 -15.46 -8.51 1.34
N ASP A 206 -16.45 -8.51 2.22
CA ASP A 206 -17.27 -9.68 2.50
C ASP A 206 -18.42 -9.85 1.49
N ARG A 207 -19.32 -10.82 1.74
CA ARG A 207 -20.50 -11.09 0.91
C ARG A 207 -21.53 -9.95 0.92
N GLU A 208 -21.51 -9.08 1.92
CA GLU A 208 -22.38 -7.91 2.03
C GLU A 208 -21.74 -6.66 1.41
N GLY A 209 -20.51 -6.76 0.88
CA GLY A 209 -19.77 -5.64 0.31
C GLY A 209 -19.04 -4.78 1.35
N LYS A 210 -18.94 -5.22 2.61
CA LYS A 210 -18.21 -4.48 3.65
C LYS A 210 -16.71 -4.78 3.58
N PRO A 211 -15.82 -3.76 3.69
CA PRO A 211 -14.38 -3.99 3.73
C PRO A 211 -13.96 -4.96 4.83
N LEU A 212 -13.14 -5.95 4.47
CA LEU A 212 -12.52 -6.85 5.43
C LEU A 212 -11.36 -6.16 6.15
N SER A 213 -11.33 -6.28 7.47
CA SER A 213 -10.15 -5.92 8.27
C SER A 213 -8.98 -6.87 8.00
N VAL A 214 -7.74 -6.40 8.25
CA VAL A 214 -6.55 -7.27 8.18
C VAL A 214 -6.69 -8.54 9.01
N SER A 215 -7.33 -8.50 10.18
CA SER A 215 -7.52 -9.69 11.04
C SER A 215 -8.43 -10.73 10.37
N GLN A 216 -9.51 -10.30 9.71
CA GLN A 216 -10.41 -11.20 8.98
C GLN A 216 -9.71 -11.81 7.76
N ARG A 217 -8.89 -11.01 7.05
CA ARG A 217 -8.07 -11.51 5.94
C ARG A 217 -7.07 -12.57 6.42
N LEU A 218 -6.36 -12.28 7.51
CA LEU A 218 -5.38 -13.20 8.12
C LEU A 218 -6.02 -14.51 8.57
N PHE A 219 -7.23 -14.48 9.13
CA PHE A 219 -7.95 -15.69 9.52
C PHE A 219 -8.22 -16.61 8.31
N GLY A 220 -8.68 -16.06 7.19
CA GLY A 220 -8.88 -16.82 5.96
C GLY A 220 -7.57 -17.41 5.41
N ILE A 221 -6.50 -16.61 5.40
CA ILE A 221 -5.17 -17.05 4.96
C ILE A 221 -4.63 -18.17 5.86
N ALA A 222 -4.78 -18.05 7.18
CA ALA A 222 -4.34 -19.04 8.15
C ALA A 222 -4.99 -20.40 7.91
N LYS A 223 -6.30 -20.43 7.66
CA LYS A 223 -7.02 -21.66 7.34
C LYS A 223 -6.48 -22.33 6.07
N ASN A 224 -6.26 -21.55 5.01
CA ASN A 224 -5.72 -22.08 3.75
C ASN A 224 -4.29 -22.62 3.95
N LEU A 225 -3.47 -21.95 4.75
CA LEU A 225 -2.11 -22.39 5.07
C LEU A 225 -2.11 -23.68 5.90
N GLU A 226 -3.03 -23.84 6.86
CA GLU A 226 -3.20 -25.06 7.64
C GLU A 226 -3.58 -26.26 6.76
N GLU A 227 -4.51 -26.07 5.82
CA GLU A 227 -4.89 -27.09 4.83
C GLU A 227 -3.70 -27.51 3.94
N MET A 228 -2.73 -26.61 3.73
CA MET A 228 -1.48 -26.88 3.02
C MET A 228 -0.38 -27.50 3.90
N GLY A 229 -0.65 -27.74 5.20
CA GLY A 229 0.30 -28.31 6.15
C GLY A 229 1.23 -27.30 6.83
N PHE A 230 1.00 -26.00 6.65
CA PHE A 230 1.69 -24.97 7.43
C PHE A 230 0.95 -24.73 8.74
N LEU A 231 1.51 -25.20 9.85
CA LEU A 231 0.98 -24.91 11.17
C LEU A 231 1.48 -23.52 11.60
N PRO A 232 0.59 -22.56 11.94
CA PRO A 232 1.03 -21.32 12.55
C PRO A 232 1.80 -21.65 13.83
N SER A 233 2.95 -21.01 14.02
CA SER A 233 3.68 -21.09 15.29
C SER A 233 2.83 -20.41 16.37
N ILE A 234 1.96 -21.18 17.05
CA ILE A 234 1.22 -20.69 18.21
C ILE A 234 2.19 -20.64 19.39
N SER A 235 3.10 -19.69 19.37
CA SER A 235 3.90 -19.29 20.53
C SER A 235 3.95 -17.77 20.56
N GLY A 236 2.92 -17.14 21.14
CA GLY A 236 2.97 -15.70 21.42
C GLY A 236 1.64 -14.97 21.60
N TYR A 237 0.50 -15.54 21.21
CA TYR A 237 -0.82 -14.92 21.45
C TYR A 237 -1.57 -15.63 22.59
N ALA A 238 -0.94 -15.72 23.75
CA ALA A 238 -1.64 -15.91 25.02
C ALA A 238 -1.47 -14.59 25.79
N ASP A 239 -2.38 -13.65 25.54
CA ASP A 239 -2.46 -12.43 26.33
C ASP A 239 -2.89 -12.80 27.76
N SER A 240 -2.11 -12.31 28.71
CA SER A 240 -2.16 -12.55 30.13
C SER A 240 -3.50 -12.16 30.72
N SER A 241 -4.39 -13.12 30.88
CA SER A 241 -5.60 -12.95 31.69
C SER A 241 -5.94 -14.25 32.41
N ARG A 242 -4.97 -14.81 33.13
CA ARG A 242 -5.23 -15.81 34.18
C ARG A 242 -4.07 -15.84 35.16
N GLN A 243 -4.42 -15.65 36.43
CA GLN A 243 -3.65 -15.76 37.68
C GLN A 243 -3.17 -14.45 38.29
N VAL A 244 -3.98 -13.90 39.20
CA VAL A 244 -3.58 -13.81 40.60
C VAL A 244 -4.79 -14.19 41.46
N SER A 245 -4.78 -15.40 42.00
CA SER A 245 -5.61 -15.81 43.12
C SER A 245 -4.83 -15.64 44.42
N GLY A 246 -5.36 -14.81 45.32
CA GLY A 246 -5.43 -15.04 46.78
C GLY A 246 -4.14 -15.01 47.63
N SER A 247 -4.07 -14.02 48.54
CA SER A 247 -3.63 -14.10 49.96
C SER A 247 -3.35 -12.65 50.42
N GLY A 248 -3.78 -12.10 51.56
CA GLY A 248 -4.45 -12.57 52.77
C GLY A 248 -4.50 -11.41 53.78
N GLY A 249 -5.22 -11.59 54.91
CA GLY A 249 -5.25 -10.67 56.06
C GLY A 249 -6.17 -9.46 55.86
N GLY A 250 -7.21 -9.18 56.65
CA GLY A 250 -7.36 -9.39 58.08
C GLY A 250 -7.27 -8.05 58.79
N GLN A 251 -8.37 -7.30 58.88
CA GLN A 251 -8.60 -6.31 59.94
C GLN A 251 -10.09 -5.95 60.04
N LYS A 252 -10.64 -6.19 61.22
CA LYS A 252 -11.94 -5.70 61.71
C LYS A 252 -11.72 -4.29 62.26
N GLU A 253 -12.57 -3.34 61.91
CA GLU A 253 -12.88 -2.11 62.67
C GLU A 253 -14.24 -1.61 62.15
N HIS A 254 -15.34 -1.92 62.85
CA HIS A 254 -16.05 -1.03 63.79
C HIS A 254 -16.44 0.33 63.19
N LEU A 255 -17.67 0.41 62.67
CA LEU A 255 -18.40 1.68 62.56
C LEU A 255 -19.83 1.45 63.04
N GLY A 256 -20.11 2.04 64.20
CA GLY A 256 -21.44 2.26 64.72
C GLY A 256 -22.08 3.51 64.11
N GLU A 257 -23.37 3.64 64.41
CA GLU A 257 -24.32 4.69 64.09
C GLU A 257 -23.78 6.12 64.24
N GLU A 258 -24.16 7.02 63.32
CA GLU A 258 -24.92 8.25 63.64
C GLU A 258 -25.31 9.01 62.36
N HIS A 259 -26.57 9.48 62.36
CA HIS A 259 -27.26 10.44 61.48
C HIS A 259 -27.81 10.00 60.11
#